data_AF-A0A950LFS6-F1
#
_entry.id   AF-A0A950LFS6-F1
#
_cell.length_a   1.000
_cell.length_b   1.000
_cell.length_c   1.000
_cell.angle_alpha   90.00
_cell.angle_beta   90.00
_cell.angle_gamma   90.00
#
_symmetry.space_group_name_H-M   'P 1'
#
loop_
_entity.id
_entity.type
_entity.pdbx_description
1 polymer ?
#
loop_
_entity_poly.entity_id
_entity_poly.type
_entity_poly.pdbx_seq_one_letter_code
_entity_poly.pdbx_strand_id
1 'polypeptide(L)'
;MAASTDSERRPSPEALLEAVQAGGRLKIFLGAAPGVGKTYEMLATAQAKRREGVDVVVGAVETHGRPETEALLAGLEVIPRKRIDYKGRTLEEMDLDAILARHPLLALVDELAHTNAPGSRHPKRYLDVEELLAHGINVYTTLNIQHVESLNDVVAKITHVQVRETVPDSIID
;
A
#
# COMPACT_ATOMS: atom_id res chain seq x y z
N MET A 1 -16.89 51.21 -20.00
CA MET A 1 -17.12 50.61 -18.67
C MET A 1 -16.14 49.46 -18.51
N ALA A 2 -15.03 49.71 -17.82
CA ALA A 2 -14.09 48.70 -17.31
C ALA A 2 -14.34 48.61 -15.80
N ALA A 3 -14.15 47.53 -15.06
CA ALA A 3 -13.79 46.13 -15.28
C ALA A 3 -14.20 45.41 -13.98
N SER A 4 -14.35 44.09 -13.99
CA SER A 4 -13.80 43.25 -12.91
C SER A 4 -13.84 41.79 -13.34
N THR A 5 -12.64 41.31 -13.62
CA THR A 5 -12.27 39.92 -13.84
C THR A 5 -12.62 39.04 -12.66
N ASP A 6 -13.08 37.83 -13.00
CA ASP A 6 -13.14 36.61 -12.21
C ASP A 6 -12.03 36.55 -11.15
N SER A 7 -12.39 36.72 -9.87
CA SER A 7 -11.44 36.57 -8.78
C SER A 7 -11.33 35.08 -8.47
N GLU A 8 -10.16 34.50 -8.78
CA GLU A 8 -9.67 33.25 -8.23
C GLU A 8 -10.06 33.11 -6.75
N ARG A 9 -11.05 32.26 -6.47
CA ARG A 9 -11.45 31.93 -5.10
C ARG A 9 -10.32 31.11 -4.48
N ARG A 10 -9.43 31.78 -3.76
CA ARG A 10 -8.46 31.13 -2.89
C ARG A 10 -9.23 30.23 -1.91
N PRO A 11 -8.95 28.92 -1.85
CA PRO A 11 -9.66 28.02 -0.94
C PRO A 11 -9.45 28.46 0.51
N SER A 12 -10.48 28.27 1.35
CA SER A 12 -10.42 28.67 2.75
C SER A 12 -9.39 27.81 3.50
N PRO A 13 -8.82 28.29 4.62
CA PRO A 13 -7.94 27.50 5.47
C PRO A 13 -8.56 26.18 5.90
N GLU A 14 -9.88 26.14 6.11
CA GLU A 14 -10.63 24.93 6.46
C GLU A 14 -10.75 23.98 5.28
N ALA A 15 -11.01 24.47 4.06
CA ALA A 15 -11.03 23.65 2.86
C ALA A 15 -9.64 23.10 2.51
N LEU A 16 -8.58 23.86 2.80
CA LEU A 16 -7.20 23.39 2.71
C LEU A 16 -6.89 22.36 3.81
N LEU A 17 -7.39 22.55 5.04
CA LEU A 17 -7.25 21.58 6.12
C LEU A 17 -8.01 20.28 5.81
N GLU A 18 -9.23 20.38 5.30
CA GLU A 18 -10.05 19.25 4.88
C GLU A 18 -9.42 18.53 3.69
N ALA A 19 -8.87 19.25 2.71
CA ALA A 19 -8.13 18.63 1.60
C ALA A 19 -6.85 17.92 2.07
N VAL A 20 -6.15 18.46 3.07
CA VAL A 20 -4.99 17.81 3.70
C VAL A 20 -5.41 16.63 4.61
N GLN A 21 -6.62 16.67 5.19
CA GLN A 21 -7.20 15.59 6.00
C GLN A 21 -8.01 14.56 5.19
N ALA A 22 -8.26 14.82 3.90
CA ALA A 22 -9.06 13.96 3.01
C ALA A 22 -8.27 12.77 2.45
N GLY A 23 -6.96 12.72 2.67
CA GLY A 23 -6.13 11.57 2.33
C GLY A 23 -6.45 10.36 3.20
N GLY A 24 -6.37 9.17 2.60
CA GLY A 24 -6.39 7.91 3.31
C GLY A 24 -5.21 7.83 4.29
N ARG A 25 -5.34 6.97 5.30
CA ARG A 25 -4.29 6.74 6.31
C ARG A 25 -3.51 5.48 5.99
N LEU A 26 -2.19 5.57 6.10
CA LEU A 26 -1.28 4.45 5.99
C LEU A 26 -1.02 3.84 7.37
N LYS A 27 -1.09 2.52 7.49
CA LYS A 27 -0.56 1.76 8.64
C LYS A 27 0.46 0.74 8.14
N ILE A 28 1.68 0.86 8.62
CA ILE A 28 2.78 -0.04 8.26
C ILE A 28 2.99 -1.06 9.40
N PHE A 29 2.87 -2.33 9.06
CA PHE A 29 3.28 -3.45 9.91
C PHE A 29 4.75 -3.74 9.63
N LEU A 30 5.62 -3.10 10.40
CA LEU A 30 7.07 -3.17 10.25
C LEU A 30 7.64 -4.42 10.93
N GLY A 31 8.64 -5.06 10.33
CA GLY A 31 9.34 -6.19 10.94
C GLY A 31 10.82 -6.25 10.62
N ALA A 32 11.58 -6.91 11.49
CA ALA A 32 13.03 -7.02 11.35
C ALA A 32 13.44 -7.98 10.22
N ALA A 33 12.61 -8.98 9.89
CA ALA A 33 12.94 -10.03 8.93
C ALA A 33 11.67 -10.71 8.37
N PRO A 34 11.80 -11.49 7.27
CA PRO A 34 10.75 -12.43 6.85
C PRO A 34 10.37 -13.41 7.97
N GLY A 35 9.09 -13.78 8.03
CA GLY A 35 8.58 -14.77 8.98
C GLY A 35 8.24 -14.26 10.39
N VAL A 36 8.52 -12.99 10.73
CA VAL A 36 8.18 -12.41 12.05
C VAL A 36 6.68 -12.13 12.27
N GLY A 37 5.82 -12.49 11.32
CA GLY A 37 4.36 -12.43 11.47
C GLY A 37 3.66 -11.16 10.94
N LYS A 38 4.34 -10.28 10.20
CA LYS A 38 3.74 -9.01 9.70
C LYS A 38 2.40 -9.20 8.98
N THR A 39 2.34 -10.12 8.01
CA THR A 39 1.12 -10.40 7.23
C THR A 39 0.01 -10.99 8.09
N TYR A 40 0.36 -11.87 9.03
CA TYR A 40 -0.60 -12.43 9.98
C TYR A 40 -1.22 -11.31 10.84
N GLU A 41 -0.40 -10.45 11.42
CA GLU A 41 -0.84 -9.34 12.27
C GLU A 41 -1.68 -8.31 11.49
N MET A 42 -1.29 -8.03 10.24
CA MET A 42 -2.06 -7.19 9.32
C MET A 42 -3.46 -7.77 9.08
N LEU A 43 -3.56 -9.05 8.72
CA LEU A 43 -4.83 -9.73 8.48
C LEU A 43 -5.68 -9.86 9.76
N ALA A 44 -5.06 -10.14 10.90
CA ALA A 44 -5.75 -10.22 12.18
C ALA A 44 -6.36 -8.85 12.57
N THR A 45 -5.60 -7.77 12.36
CA THR A 45 -6.10 -6.40 12.55
C THR A 45 -7.23 -6.10 11.57
N ALA A 46 -7.10 -6.49 10.31
CA ALA A 46 -8.12 -6.29 9.28
C ALA A 46 -9.43 -7.04 9.60
N GLN A 47 -9.35 -8.26 10.13
CA GLN A 47 -10.53 -9.00 10.61
C GLN A 47 -11.20 -8.31 11.79
N ALA A 48 -10.46 -7.67 12.69
CA ALA A 48 -11.05 -6.82 13.72
C ALA A 48 -11.82 -5.64 13.11
N LYS A 49 -11.22 -4.94 12.13
CA LYS A 49 -11.87 -3.84 11.41
C LYS A 49 -13.14 -4.29 10.67
N ARG A 50 -13.09 -5.43 9.99
CA ARG A 50 -14.26 -6.02 9.35
C ARG A 50 -15.38 -6.32 10.34
N ARG A 51 -15.07 -6.87 11.52
CA ARG A 51 -16.06 -7.12 12.59
C ARG A 51 -16.69 -5.83 13.15
N GLU A 52 -15.95 -4.72 13.09
CA GLU A 52 -16.45 -3.37 13.40
C GLU A 52 -17.31 -2.78 12.27
N GLY A 53 -17.48 -3.48 11.14
CA GLY A 53 -18.27 -3.02 9.99
C GLY A 53 -17.49 -2.16 9.00
N VAL A 54 -16.16 -2.10 9.10
CA VAL A 54 -15.31 -1.41 8.11
C VAL A 54 -15.35 -2.17 6.78
N ASP A 55 -15.50 -1.45 5.68
CA ASP A 55 -15.38 -1.98 4.32
C ASP A 55 -13.91 -2.27 4.01
N VAL A 56 -13.53 -3.56 3.98
CA VAL A 56 -12.14 -4.02 3.82
C VAL A 56 -12.03 -4.90 2.58
N VAL A 57 -11.05 -4.60 1.73
CA VAL A 57 -10.66 -5.46 0.60
C VAL A 57 -9.18 -5.86 0.67
N VAL A 58 -8.88 -7.03 0.15
CA VAL A 58 -7.51 -7.53 -0.05
C VAL A 58 -7.09 -7.16 -1.46
N GLY A 59 -6.10 -6.27 -1.60
CA GLY A 59 -5.49 -5.92 -2.88
C GLY A 59 -4.34 -6.85 -3.25
N ALA A 60 -3.38 -7.01 -2.33
CA ALA A 60 -2.29 -7.97 -2.45
C ALA A 60 -1.90 -8.48 -1.07
N VAL A 61 -1.92 -9.80 -0.88
CA VAL A 61 -1.48 -10.46 0.35
C VAL A 61 -0.67 -11.70 0.00
N GLU A 62 0.44 -11.90 0.72
CA GLU A 62 1.37 -13.03 0.55
C GLU A 62 1.33 -13.96 1.77
N THR A 63 0.55 -15.04 1.70
CA THR A 63 0.43 -16.00 2.82
C THR A 63 1.62 -16.95 2.92
N HIS A 64 2.36 -17.13 1.83
CA HIS A 64 3.44 -18.09 1.67
C HIS A 64 3.08 -19.52 2.12
N GLY A 65 1.83 -19.94 1.88
CA GLY A 65 1.36 -21.30 2.20
C GLY A 65 1.14 -21.56 3.69
N ARG A 66 1.10 -20.53 4.53
CA ARG A 66 0.88 -20.66 5.98
C ARG A 66 -0.61 -20.82 6.28
N PRO A 67 -1.09 -21.99 6.77
CA PRO A 67 -2.53 -22.24 6.91
C PRO A 67 -3.24 -21.27 7.85
N GLU A 68 -2.58 -20.89 8.95
CA GLU A 68 -3.15 -19.94 9.92
C GLU A 68 -3.33 -18.54 9.31
N THR A 69 -2.41 -18.11 8.44
CA THR A 69 -2.50 -16.83 7.72
C THR A 69 -3.58 -16.90 6.63
N GLU A 70 -3.68 -18.01 5.91
CA GLU A 70 -4.72 -18.24 4.89
C GLU A 70 -6.12 -18.25 5.49
N ALA A 71 -6.29 -18.84 6.68
CA ALA A 71 -7.56 -18.84 7.39
C ALA A 71 -8.07 -17.42 7.68
N LEU A 72 -7.16 -16.44 7.87
CA LEU A 72 -7.53 -15.04 8.09
C LEU A 72 -8.03 -14.33 6.83
N LEU A 73 -7.86 -14.90 5.63
CA LEU A 73 -8.49 -14.37 4.41
C LEU A 73 -9.99 -14.69 4.35
N ALA A 74 -10.46 -15.68 5.10
CA ALA A 74 -11.85 -16.13 5.04
C ALA A 74 -12.82 -14.97 5.35
N GLY A 75 -13.73 -14.72 4.41
CA GLY A 75 -14.75 -13.68 4.52
C GLY A 75 -14.29 -12.26 4.19
N LEU A 76 -13.00 -12.04 3.90
CA LEU A 76 -12.54 -10.78 3.28
C LEU A 76 -12.80 -10.83 1.77
N GLU A 77 -13.22 -9.71 1.19
CA GLU A 77 -13.32 -9.55 -0.26
C GLU A 77 -11.90 -9.47 -0.84
N VAL A 78 -11.58 -10.27 -1.84
CA VAL A 78 -10.26 -10.29 -2.49
C VAL A 78 -10.40 -9.80 -3.92
N ILE A 79 -9.68 -8.71 -4.24
CA ILE A 79 -9.59 -8.21 -5.61
C ILE A 79 -8.66 -9.14 -6.40
N PRO A 80 -9.11 -9.72 -7.53
CA PRO A 80 -8.27 -10.59 -8.35
C PRO A 80 -7.02 -9.85 -8.84
N ARG A 81 -5.87 -10.54 -8.82
CA ARG A 81 -4.61 -9.99 -9.33
C ARG A 81 -4.64 -9.85 -10.85
N LYS A 82 -3.99 -8.80 -11.34
CA LYS A 82 -3.75 -8.60 -12.77
C LYS A 82 -2.60 -9.50 -13.22
N ARG A 83 -2.78 -10.18 -14.35
CA ARG A 83 -1.74 -10.98 -14.99
C ARG A 83 -1.02 -10.16 -16.04
N ILE A 84 0.31 -10.14 -15.97
CA ILE A 84 1.18 -9.37 -16.87
C ILE A 84 2.20 -10.33 -17.49
N ASP A 85 2.18 -10.47 -18.81
CA ASP A 85 3.14 -11.29 -19.53
C ASP A 85 4.45 -10.51 -19.75
N TYR A 86 5.55 -11.03 -19.21
CA TYR A 86 6.86 -10.43 -19.33
C TYR A 86 7.93 -11.49 -19.59
N LYS A 87 8.63 -11.37 -20.73
CA LYS A 87 9.70 -12.29 -21.17
C LYS A 87 9.31 -13.78 -21.11
N GLY A 88 8.08 -14.09 -21.53
CA GLY A 88 7.54 -15.46 -21.54
C GLY A 88 7.17 -16.02 -20.16
N ARG A 89 7.09 -15.17 -19.13
CA ARG A 89 6.56 -15.51 -17.81
C ARG A 89 5.33 -14.66 -17.51
N THR A 90 4.34 -15.25 -16.87
CA THR A 90 3.20 -14.50 -16.33
C THR A 90 3.53 -14.06 -14.91
N LEU A 91 3.55 -12.75 -14.69
CA LEU A 91 3.65 -12.11 -13.39
C LEU A 91 2.26 -11.76 -12.90
N GLU A 92 2.05 -11.79 -11.59
CA GLU A 92 0.78 -11.35 -10.97
C GLU A 92 1.04 -10.08 -10.16
N GLU A 93 0.20 -9.07 -10.36
CA GLU A 93 0.26 -7.80 -9.64
C GLU A 93 -1.08 -7.42 -9.03
N MET A 94 -1.00 -6.54 -8.03
CA MET A 94 -2.18 -5.86 -7.50
C MET A 94 -2.92 -5.13 -8.63
N ASP A 95 -4.25 -5.30 -8.70
CA ASP A 95 -5.07 -4.53 -9.63
C ASP A 95 -5.47 -3.19 -8.99
N LEU A 96 -4.56 -2.20 -9.10
CA LEU A 96 -4.77 -0.85 -8.56
C LEU A 96 -6.05 -0.20 -9.09
N ASP A 97 -6.30 -0.31 -10.39
CA ASP A 97 -7.45 0.32 -11.03
C ASP A 97 -8.77 -0.29 -10.51
N ALA A 98 -8.81 -1.61 -10.29
CA ALA A 98 -9.96 -2.28 -9.69
C ALA A 98 -10.21 -1.85 -8.23
N ILE A 99 -9.16 -1.67 -7.43
CA ILE A 99 -9.30 -1.18 -6.05
C ILE A 99 -9.82 0.26 -6.05
N LEU A 100 -9.28 1.13 -6.89
CA LEU A 100 -9.74 2.52 -7.04
C LEU A 100 -11.21 2.58 -7.47
N ALA A 101 -11.61 1.76 -8.44
CA ALA A 101 -13.00 1.67 -8.89
C ALA A 101 -13.94 1.12 -7.81
N ARG A 102 -13.48 0.17 -6.99
CA ARG A 102 -14.24 -0.39 -5.86
C ARG A 102 -14.35 0.57 -4.68
N HIS A 103 -13.38 1.46 -4.53
CA HIS A 103 -13.32 2.52 -3.52
C HIS A 103 -13.64 2.03 -2.08
N PRO A 104 -12.90 1.03 -1.56
CA PRO A 104 -13.09 0.53 -0.20
C PRO A 104 -12.68 1.56 0.85
N LEU A 105 -13.15 1.40 2.09
CA LEU A 105 -12.65 2.22 3.20
C LEU A 105 -11.22 1.81 3.61
N LEU A 106 -10.86 0.52 3.46
CA LEU A 106 -9.53 -0.02 3.76
C LEU A 106 -9.09 -1.06 2.72
N ALA A 107 -7.89 -0.90 2.18
CA ALA A 107 -7.20 -1.89 1.36
C ALA A 107 -6.01 -2.52 2.09
N LEU A 108 -5.84 -3.84 1.94
CA LEU A 108 -4.65 -4.57 2.43
C LEU A 108 -3.66 -4.79 1.28
N VAL A 109 -2.42 -4.33 1.47
CA VAL A 109 -1.38 -4.31 0.43
C VAL A 109 -0.04 -4.73 1.04
N ASP A 110 0.31 -6.01 0.94
CA ASP A 110 1.60 -6.55 1.39
C ASP A 110 2.78 -6.02 0.57
N GLU A 111 3.97 -6.08 1.19
CA GLU A 111 5.27 -5.81 0.56
C GLU A 111 5.39 -4.39 -0.03
N LEU A 112 5.35 -3.37 0.82
CA LEU A 112 5.45 -1.95 0.40
C LEU A 112 6.67 -1.66 -0.51
N ALA A 113 7.77 -2.38 -0.28
CA ALA A 113 9.02 -2.25 -1.04
C ALA A 113 9.01 -2.91 -2.42
N HIS A 114 7.97 -3.67 -2.77
CA HIS A 114 7.90 -4.44 -4.00
C HIS A 114 8.12 -3.58 -5.24
N THR A 115 8.88 -4.11 -6.19
CA THR A 115 9.06 -3.55 -7.53
C THR A 115 8.01 -4.14 -8.45
N ASN A 116 7.12 -3.29 -8.95
CA ASN A 116 6.03 -3.73 -9.78
C ASN A 116 6.54 -4.31 -11.10
N ALA A 117 5.77 -5.26 -11.65
CA ALA A 117 6.04 -5.84 -12.95
C ALA A 117 6.22 -4.77 -14.06
N PRO A 118 7.12 -4.99 -15.04
CA PRO A 118 7.28 -4.07 -16.16
C PRO A 118 5.97 -3.88 -16.94
N GLY A 119 5.64 -2.61 -17.23
CA GLY A 119 4.37 -2.24 -17.87
C GLY A 119 3.24 -1.89 -16.88
N SER A 120 3.47 -2.06 -15.57
CA SER A 120 2.60 -1.49 -14.54
C SER A 120 2.60 0.03 -14.59
N ARG A 121 1.50 0.64 -14.12
CA ARG A 121 1.30 2.09 -14.06
C ARG A 121 2.40 2.80 -13.28
N HIS A 122 2.77 2.23 -12.14
CA HIS A 122 3.90 2.69 -11.33
C HIS A 122 4.99 1.62 -11.24
N PRO A 123 6.27 2.02 -11.12
CA PRO A 123 7.38 1.09 -10.96
C PRO A 123 7.49 0.47 -9.57
N LYS A 124 6.85 1.05 -8.55
CA LYS A 124 6.99 0.65 -7.13
C LYS A 124 5.63 0.58 -6.47
N ARG A 125 5.42 -0.43 -5.62
CA ARG A 125 4.14 -0.62 -4.90
C ARG A 125 3.81 0.52 -3.95
N TYR A 126 4.81 1.16 -3.33
CA TYR A 126 4.55 2.33 -2.50
C TYR A 126 3.89 3.49 -3.27
N LEU A 127 4.14 3.63 -4.57
CA LEU A 127 3.49 4.64 -5.41
C LEU A 127 2.02 4.28 -5.68
N ASP A 128 1.70 2.99 -5.81
CA ASP A 128 0.31 2.52 -5.87
C ASP A 128 -0.42 2.83 -4.56
N VAL A 129 0.26 2.60 -3.42
CA VAL A 129 -0.26 2.93 -2.10
C VAL A 129 -0.49 4.43 -1.95
N GLU A 130 0.45 5.28 -2.38
CA GLU A 130 0.25 6.73 -2.40
C GLU A 130 -0.96 7.14 -3.25
N GLU A 131 -1.18 6.51 -4.41
CA GLU A 131 -2.37 6.79 -5.22
C GLU A 131 -3.66 6.37 -4.50
N LEU A 132 -3.69 5.22 -3.83
CA LEU A 132 -4.84 4.81 -3.02
C LEU A 132 -5.13 5.83 -1.90
N LEU A 133 -4.10 6.25 -1.18
CA LEU A 133 -4.21 7.24 -0.11
C LEU A 133 -4.69 8.59 -0.66
N ALA A 134 -4.20 9.02 -1.82
CA ALA A 134 -4.64 10.26 -2.46
C ALA A 134 -6.14 10.23 -2.86
N HIS A 135 -6.71 9.04 -3.05
CA HIS A 135 -8.14 8.83 -3.28
C HIS A 135 -8.95 8.56 -1.99
N GLY A 136 -8.38 8.81 -0.81
CA GLY A 136 -9.08 8.66 0.47
C GLY A 136 -9.19 7.21 0.98
N ILE A 137 -8.55 6.24 0.31
CA ILE A 137 -8.58 4.83 0.70
C ILE A 137 -7.50 4.60 1.76
N ASN A 138 -7.87 4.12 2.95
CA ASN A 138 -6.87 3.73 3.95
C ASN A 138 -6.11 2.49 3.48
N VAL A 139 -4.84 2.39 3.81
CA VAL A 139 -4.00 1.25 3.43
C VAL A 139 -3.29 0.65 4.63
N TYR A 140 -3.42 -0.66 4.79
CA TYR A 140 -2.59 -1.45 5.68
C TYR A 140 -1.55 -2.19 4.84
N THR A 141 -0.29 -2.10 5.22
CA THR A 141 0.83 -2.64 4.44
C THR A 141 1.90 -3.29 5.30
N THR A 142 2.77 -4.10 4.71
CA THR A 142 3.90 -4.72 5.41
C THR A 142 5.24 -4.26 4.85
N LEU A 143 6.22 -4.08 5.72
CA LEU A 143 7.57 -3.66 5.35
C LEU A 143 8.60 -4.37 6.23
N ASN A 144 9.69 -4.87 5.63
CA ASN A 144 10.87 -5.23 6.43
C ASN A 144 11.82 -4.03 6.52
N ILE A 145 12.42 -3.85 7.70
CA ILE A 145 13.32 -2.73 8.00
C ILE A 145 14.49 -2.60 7.02
N GLN A 146 14.93 -3.72 6.44
CA GLN A 146 16.03 -3.76 5.46
C GLN A 146 15.74 -3.01 4.16
N HIS A 147 14.47 -2.73 3.86
CA HIS A 147 14.06 -2.03 2.65
C HIS A 147 13.95 -0.52 2.85
N VAL A 148 14.11 -0.01 4.08
CA VAL A 148 14.15 1.44 4.32
C VAL A 148 15.45 2.00 3.74
N GLU A 149 15.33 3.02 2.90
CA GLU A 149 16.46 3.55 2.13
C GLU A 149 17.62 4.01 3.02
N SER A 150 17.34 4.76 4.09
CA SER A 150 18.37 5.21 5.05
C SER A 150 19.13 4.07 5.76
N LEU A 151 18.54 2.87 5.82
CA LEU A 151 19.11 1.72 6.52
C LEU A 151 19.84 0.75 5.60
N ASN A 152 19.77 0.94 4.28
CA ASN A 152 20.32 0.02 3.29
C ASN A 152 21.82 -0.23 3.50
N ASP A 153 22.60 0.84 3.63
CA ASP A 153 24.06 0.77 3.82
C ASP A 153 24.45 0.05 5.12
N VAL A 154 23.69 0.27 6.19
CA VAL A 154 23.95 -0.36 7.49
C VAL A 154 23.66 -1.85 7.41
N VAL A 155 22.54 -2.23 6.79
CA VAL A 155 22.16 -3.64 6.60
C VAL A 155 23.14 -4.36 5.69
N ALA A 156 23.57 -3.73 4.59
CA ALA A 156 24.55 -4.30 3.67
C ALA A 156 25.91 -4.53 4.33
N LYS A 157 26.35 -3.64 5.24
CA LYS A 157 27.60 -3.82 6.01
C LYS A 157 27.54 -5.01 6.96
N ILE A 158 26.38 -5.27 7.57
CA ILE A 158 26.20 -6.35 8.55
C ILE A 158 25.96 -7.69 7.87
N THR A 159 25.13 -7.71 6.83
CA THR A 159 24.66 -8.95 6.20
C THR A 159 25.45 -9.35 4.96
N HIS A 160 26.23 -8.43 4.40
CA HIS A 160 26.90 -8.55 3.10
C HIS A 160 25.94 -8.76 1.91
N VAL A 161 24.63 -8.51 2.11
CA VAL A 161 23.60 -8.61 1.07
C VAL A 161 23.17 -7.20 0.66
N GLN A 162 23.19 -6.92 -0.65
CA GLN A 162 22.63 -5.69 -1.20
C GLN A 162 21.12 -5.81 -1.37
N VAL A 163 20.36 -4.94 -0.71
CA VAL A 163 18.91 -4.83 -0.87
C VAL A 163 18.63 -3.89 -2.03
N ARG A 164 18.04 -4.40 -3.11
CA ARG A 164 17.73 -3.62 -4.33
C ARG A 164 16.36 -2.95 -4.30
N GLU A 165 15.45 -3.53 -3.54
CA GLU A 165 14.10 -3.03 -3.40
C GLU A 165 14.03 -2.16 -2.15
N THR A 166 13.84 -0.86 -2.36
CA THR A 166 13.81 0.13 -1.29
C THR A 166 12.53 0.93 -1.28
N VAL A 167 12.24 1.53 -0.13
CA VAL A 167 11.20 2.52 0.11
C VAL A 167 11.87 3.76 0.70
N PRO A 168 11.63 4.96 0.15
CA PRO A 168 12.12 6.20 0.75
C PRO A 168 11.58 6.40 2.16
N ASP A 169 12.40 6.94 3.06
CA ASP A 169 12.02 7.24 4.44
C ASP A 169 10.76 8.15 4.52
N SER A 170 10.58 9.06 3.55
CA SER A 170 9.43 9.97 3.48
C SER A 170 8.07 9.30 3.33
N ILE A 171 8.03 8.01 2.97
CA ILE A 171 6.79 7.21 2.91
C ILE A 171 6.42 6.67 4.31
N ILE A 172 7.38 6.62 5.21
CA ILE A 172 7.29 6.02 6.55
C ILE A 172 7.08 7.10 7.63
N ASP A 173 7.68 8.27 7.43
CA ASP A 173 7.61 9.46 8.30
C ASP A 173 6.22 10.13 8.32
#